data_AF-A0A6C0GQI4-F1
#
_entry.id   AF-A0A6C0GQI4-F1
#
_cell.length_a   1.000
_cell.length_b   1.000
_cell.length_c   1.000
_cell.angle_alpha   90.00
_cell.angle_beta   90.00
_cell.angle_gamma   90.00
#
_symmetry.space_group_name_H-M   'P 1'
#
loop_
_entity.id
_entity.type
_entity.pdbx_description
1 polymer ?
#
loop_
_entity_poly.entity_id
_entity_poly.type
_entity_poly.pdbx_seq_one_letter_code
_entity_poly.pdbx_strand_id
1 'polypeptide(L)'
;MSAIQPQAYFKSIRQFKCSNCAGEISLINKRTRYVACQYCGTVQDAQSEAHQIITRLNAPSQFPPKSFIKLEMKAVFSGKNYQVLGRTRWRSKYKEYWSEEGETGYSDETWEYDEWVLMGEDFTYFYLIEDSDGYAVSQSVFPKYPTLPKGTSMMNFLAGKQERVVEYGESKVLYFEGESTYQIKAGDKVQFSQYNSGRYSYITEWRLREDGKEIKEIEFFQEEPFTYKEILAAFANDPAIAQLKQQLEKRSRSRIFWRISFWLTAIVFLVLLIGSAGEGEQVFTATYPVPVVSQTGASDDDDPEVVATTKPMPLQKVNRVYEVKLSATMPDNSDVWTGLEILNEKGEVINAIEGDFFRASGEEAWYEDGESGVEHWEENETSHTAVYRLDEPGTYSARIFAMPTKIPDATVKLEVYEGSTLSRYYLIGFLLFTLLAIVSSVSASMAKAVYKKLQNK
;
A
#
# COMPACT_ATOMS: atom_id res chain seq x y z
N MET A 1 -29.53 -25.10 -36.51
CA MET A 1 -30.18 -24.98 -35.19
C MET A 1 -30.22 -23.51 -34.83
N SER A 2 -31.41 -22.90 -34.92
CA SER A 2 -31.59 -21.47 -34.69
C SER A 2 -31.35 -21.17 -33.20
N ALA A 3 -30.50 -20.19 -32.91
CA ALA A 3 -30.23 -19.74 -31.56
C ALA A 3 -31.53 -19.21 -30.94
N ILE A 4 -32.02 -19.89 -29.90
CA ILE A 4 -33.14 -19.44 -29.09
C ILE A 4 -32.71 -18.12 -28.45
N GLN A 5 -33.33 -17.00 -28.83
CA GLN A 5 -33.18 -15.75 -28.10
C GLN A 5 -33.99 -15.83 -26.80
N PRO A 6 -33.40 -15.74 -25.60
CA PRO A 6 -34.14 -15.46 -24.40
C PRO A 6 -34.12 -13.95 -24.17
N GLN A 7 -35.05 -13.22 -24.81
CA GLN A 7 -35.32 -11.82 -24.47
C GLN A 7 -36.75 -11.69 -23.92
N ALA A 8 -37.00 -12.31 -22.77
CA ALA A 8 -38.12 -11.94 -21.92
C ALA A 8 -37.59 -10.98 -20.85
N TYR A 9 -37.29 -9.74 -21.25
CA TYR A 9 -36.82 -8.73 -20.30
C TYR A 9 -37.97 -8.19 -19.44
N PHE A 10 -37.67 -7.82 -18.21
CA PHE A 10 -38.54 -6.98 -17.40
C PHE A 10 -38.84 -5.68 -18.15
N LYS A 11 -40.11 -5.51 -18.54
CA LYS A 11 -40.62 -4.25 -19.06
C LYS A 11 -41.20 -3.47 -17.89
N SER A 12 -40.84 -2.19 -17.78
CA SER A 12 -41.47 -1.29 -16.82
C SER A 12 -42.99 -1.38 -16.96
N ILE A 13 -43.67 -1.65 -15.86
CA ILE A 13 -45.13 -1.80 -15.83
C ILE A 13 -45.83 -0.44 -15.75
N ARG A 14 -45.14 0.58 -15.23
CA ARG A 14 -45.64 1.95 -15.07
C ARG A 14 -44.45 2.91 -15.08
N GLN A 15 -44.63 4.06 -15.70
CA GLN A 15 -43.65 5.16 -15.66
C GLN A 15 -44.40 6.45 -15.34
N PHE A 16 -43.82 7.27 -14.47
CA PHE A 16 -44.36 8.58 -14.12
C PHE A 16 -43.26 9.52 -13.64
N LYS A 17 -43.58 10.81 -13.53
CA LYS A 17 -42.64 11.81 -13.00
C LYS A 17 -42.85 11.98 -11.50
N CYS A 18 -41.76 12.11 -10.77
CA CYS A 18 -41.82 12.46 -9.35
C CYS A 18 -42.58 13.77 -9.15
N SER A 19 -43.60 13.75 -8.30
CA SER A 19 -44.46 14.89 -7.97
C SER A 19 -43.70 16.08 -7.34
N ASN A 20 -42.45 15.87 -6.90
CA ASN A 20 -41.63 16.91 -6.29
C ASN A 20 -40.55 17.47 -7.23
N CYS A 21 -39.73 16.62 -7.88
CA CYS A 21 -38.60 17.07 -8.72
C CYS A 21 -38.78 16.83 -10.22
N ALA A 22 -39.92 16.27 -10.65
CA ALA A 22 -40.21 15.85 -12.02
C ALA A 22 -39.25 14.80 -12.63
N GLY A 23 -38.38 14.18 -11.83
CA GLY A 23 -37.51 13.09 -12.25
C GLY A 23 -38.30 11.85 -12.66
N GLU A 24 -37.82 11.11 -13.65
CA GLU A 24 -38.49 9.93 -14.19
C GLU A 24 -38.40 8.73 -13.24
N ILE A 25 -39.53 8.09 -12.98
CA ILE A 25 -39.64 6.91 -12.13
C ILE A 25 -40.24 5.78 -12.96
N SER A 26 -39.48 4.70 -13.11
CA SER A 26 -39.99 3.44 -13.66
C SER A 26 -40.30 2.48 -12.53
N LEU A 27 -41.50 1.89 -12.57
CA LEU A 27 -41.87 0.77 -11.72
C LEU A 27 -41.78 -0.51 -12.53
N ILE A 28 -41.18 -1.52 -11.95
CA ILE A 28 -40.99 -2.85 -12.52
C ILE A 28 -41.87 -3.85 -11.77
N ASN A 29 -42.05 -3.68 -10.46
CA ASN A 29 -42.79 -4.62 -9.62
C ASN A 29 -44.27 -4.21 -9.46
N LYS A 30 -45.19 -5.10 -9.83
CA LYS A 30 -46.65 -4.86 -9.74
C LYS A 30 -47.15 -4.71 -8.31
N ARG A 31 -46.40 -5.24 -7.34
CA ARG A 31 -46.74 -5.17 -5.91
C ARG A 31 -46.18 -3.93 -5.23
N THR A 32 -45.47 -3.06 -5.96
CA THR A 32 -44.88 -1.84 -5.39
C THR A 32 -45.97 -0.94 -4.84
N ARG A 33 -45.87 -0.64 -3.54
CA ARG A 33 -46.79 0.28 -2.85
C ARG A 33 -46.16 1.65 -2.65
N TYR A 34 -44.85 1.68 -2.47
CA TYR A 34 -44.09 2.91 -2.24
C TYR A 34 -42.90 2.94 -3.18
N VAL A 35 -42.57 4.14 -3.67
CA VAL A 35 -41.34 4.36 -4.42
C VAL A 35 -40.64 5.61 -3.93
N ALA A 36 -39.35 5.47 -3.62
CA ALA A 36 -38.49 6.56 -3.22
C ALA A 36 -37.67 7.05 -4.43
N CYS A 37 -37.83 8.33 -4.76
CA CYS A 37 -37.21 8.93 -5.94
C CYS A 37 -35.68 9.02 -5.80
N GLN A 38 -34.96 8.33 -6.69
CA GLN A 38 -33.48 8.33 -6.77
C GLN A 38 -32.84 9.71 -7.04
N TYR A 39 -33.63 10.74 -7.36
CA TYR A 39 -33.12 12.09 -7.65
C TYR A 39 -33.29 13.07 -6.48
N CYS A 40 -34.34 12.93 -5.66
CA CYS A 40 -34.65 13.91 -4.61
C CYS A 40 -35.06 13.33 -3.26
N GLY A 41 -35.13 11.99 -3.13
CA GLY A 41 -35.48 11.30 -1.89
C GLY A 41 -36.97 11.38 -1.50
N THR A 42 -37.84 11.89 -2.39
CA THR A 42 -39.28 11.95 -2.12
C THR A 42 -39.90 10.56 -2.23
N VAL A 43 -40.63 10.13 -1.21
CA VAL A 43 -41.35 8.85 -1.16
C VAL A 43 -42.79 9.10 -1.58
N GLN A 44 -43.26 8.36 -2.58
CA GLN A 44 -44.59 8.50 -3.16
C GLN A 44 -45.38 7.20 -3.07
N ASP A 45 -46.70 7.33 -2.96
CA ASP A 45 -47.62 6.20 -3.10
C ASP A 45 -47.71 5.78 -4.58
N ALA A 46 -47.19 4.60 -4.87
CA ALA A 46 -47.14 4.03 -6.21
C ALA A 46 -48.52 3.55 -6.70
N GLN A 47 -49.48 3.32 -5.80
CA GLN A 47 -50.82 2.83 -6.11
C GLN A 47 -51.80 3.98 -6.38
N SER A 48 -51.63 5.13 -5.73
CA SER A 48 -52.45 6.32 -5.99
C SER A 48 -52.26 6.86 -7.42
N GLU A 49 -53.34 7.26 -8.09
CA GLU A 49 -53.26 7.87 -9.44
C GLU A 49 -52.48 9.19 -9.44
N ALA A 50 -52.57 9.95 -8.34
CA ALA A 50 -51.89 11.23 -8.19
C ALA A 50 -50.45 11.12 -7.66
N HIS A 51 -49.97 9.90 -7.38
CA HIS A 51 -48.64 9.64 -6.81
C HIS A 51 -48.31 10.57 -5.63
N GLN A 52 -49.20 10.54 -4.63
CA GLN A 52 -49.14 11.45 -3.48
C GLN A 52 -47.81 11.29 -2.73
N ILE A 53 -47.25 12.42 -2.30
CA ILE A 53 -46.04 12.45 -1.49
C ILE A 53 -46.41 12.00 -0.07
N ILE A 54 -45.79 10.91 0.37
CA ILE A 54 -46.00 10.35 1.70
C ILE A 54 -45.03 10.95 2.71
N THR A 55 -43.75 11.02 2.32
CA THR A 55 -42.69 11.57 3.14
C THR A 55 -41.48 11.94 2.27
N ARG A 56 -40.45 12.50 2.89
CA ARG A 56 -39.18 12.80 2.25
C ARG A 56 -38.04 12.22 3.09
N LEU A 57 -37.21 11.41 2.45
CA LEU A 57 -35.97 10.89 3.02
C LEU A 57 -34.82 11.87 2.76
N ASN A 58 -33.64 11.54 3.28
CA ASN A 58 -32.42 12.27 3.01
C ASN A 58 -32.14 12.36 1.50
N ALA A 59 -31.40 13.40 1.09
CA ALA A 59 -31.08 13.60 -0.31
C ALA A 59 -30.14 12.49 -0.83
N PRO A 60 -30.36 11.97 -2.05
CA PRO A 60 -29.50 10.93 -2.64
C PRO A 60 -28.01 11.32 -2.69
N SER A 61 -27.72 12.62 -2.85
CA SER A 61 -26.35 13.16 -2.86
C SER A 61 -25.61 12.98 -1.53
N GLN A 62 -26.31 12.81 -0.41
CA GLN A 62 -25.71 12.52 0.90
C GLN A 62 -25.36 11.03 1.06
N PHE A 63 -25.96 10.17 0.23
CA PHE A 63 -25.83 8.72 0.29
C PHE A 63 -25.54 8.12 -1.09
N PRO A 64 -24.44 8.52 -1.77
CA PRO A 64 -24.09 7.92 -3.06
C PRO A 64 -23.89 6.41 -2.92
N PRO A 65 -24.19 5.61 -3.97
CA PRO A 65 -23.83 4.20 -4.03
C PRO A 65 -22.36 3.98 -3.70
N LYS A 66 -22.06 2.94 -2.90
CA LYS A 66 -20.67 2.56 -2.58
C LYS A 66 -19.95 1.92 -3.79
N SER A 67 -20.69 1.24 -4.65
CA SER A 67 -20.18 0.60 -5.86
C SER A 67 -20.75 1.19 -7.15
N PHE A 68 -20.51 0.49 -8.25
CA PHE A 68 -21.07 0.77 -9.56
C PHE A 68 -22.56 0.43 -9.66
N ILE A 69 -23.12 -0.33 -8.70
CA ILE A 69 -24.50 -0.82 -8.75
C ILE A 69 -25.45 0.38 -8.66
N LYS A 70 -26.54 0.32 -9.42
CA LYS A 70 -27.59 1.35 -9.49
C LYS A 70 -28.94 0.68 -9.70
N LEU A 71 -30.01 1.43 -9.43
CA LEU A 71 -31.36 1.00 -9.76
C LEU A 71 -31.48 0.64 -11.24
N GLU A 72 -32.38 -0.28 -11.55
CA GLU A 72 -32.67 -0.79 -12.89
C GLU A 72 -31.54 -1.58 -13.57
N MET A 73 -30.34 -1.64 -12.98
CA MET A 73 -29.26 -2.48 -13.50
C MET A 73 -29.65 -3.95 -13.50
N LYS A 74 -29.16 -4.66 -14.52
CA LYS A 74 -29.47 -6.08 -14.75
C LYS A 74 -28.30 -6.95 -14.33
N ALA A 75 -28.62 -8.05 -13.65
CA ALA A 75 -27.64 -9.02 -13.21
C ALA A 75 -28.09 -10.45 -13.55
N VAL A 76 -27.11 -11.35 -13.64
CA VAL A 76 -27.33 -12.79 -13.79
C VAL A 76 -26.72 -13.51 -12.60
N PHE A 77 -27.56 -14.13 -11.78
CA PHE A 77 -27.14 -14.95 -10.64
C PHE A 77 -27.63 -16.38 -10.85
N SER A 78 -26.71 -17.36 -10.76
CA SER A 78 -27.01 -18.78 -10.96
C SER A 78 -27.81 -19.07 -12.25
N GLY A 79 -27.50 -18.34 -13.33
CA GLY A 79 -28.17 -18.47 -14.62
C GLY A 79 -29.55 -17.82 -14.75
N LYS A 80 -30.05 -17.16 -13.70
CA LYS A 80 -31.33 -16.43 -13.70
C LYS A 80 -31.09 -14.93 -13.83
N ASN A 81 -31.98 -14.24 -14.55
CA ASN A 81 -31.93 -12.78 -14.69
C ASN A 81 -32.60 -12.11 -13.48
N TYR A 82 -31.96 -11.05 -13.02
CA TYR A 82 -32.42 -10.20 -11.94
C TYR A 82 -32.31 -8.73 -12.33
N GLN A 83 -33.16 -7.90 -11.74
CA GLN A 83 -33.07 -6.45 -11.86
C GLN A 83 -33.07 -5.78 -10.48
N VAL A 84 -32.21 -4.78 -10.31
CA VAL A 84 -32.12 -3.99 -9.08
C VAL A 84 -33.36 -3.11 -8.96
N LEU A 85 -34.13 -3.30 -7.88
CA LEU A 85 -35.36 -2.56 -7.62
C LEU A 85 -35.18 -1.42 -6.63
N GLY A 86 -34.27 -1.57 -5.68
CA GLY A 86 -34.13 -0.63 -4.59
C GLY A 86 -32.81 -0.77 -3.85
N ARG A 87 -32.47 0.26 -3.08
CA ARG A 87 -31.32 0.29 -2.19
C ARG A 87 -31.70 0.86 -0.85
N THR A 88 -31.32 0.18 0.21
CA THR A 88 -31.38 0.68 1.58
C THR A 88 -29.97 0.87 2.12
N ARG A 89 -29.64 2.06 2.62
CA ARG A 89 -28.40 2.27 3.39
C ARG A 89 -28.71 2.02 4.86
N TRP A 90 -28.00 1.08 5.44
CA TRP A 90 -28.08 0.75 6.85
C TRP A 90 -26.85 1.29 7.59
N ARG A 91 -27.03 1.57 8.88
CA ARG A 91 -25.94 1.73 9.84
C ARG A 91 -26.21 0.82 11.02
N SER A 92 -25.26 -0.05 11.36
CA SER A 92 -25.41 -0.89 12.54
C SER A 92 -24.44 -0.52 13.63
N LYS A 93 -24.91 -0.67 14.86
CA LYS A 93 -24.09 -0.72 16.06
C LYS A 93 -24.17 -2.15 16.56
N TYR A 94 -23.05 -2.83 16.58
CA TYR A 94 -23.03 -4.27 16.85
C TYR A 94 -21.81 -4.66 17.67
N LYS A 95 -21.87 -5.88 18.19
CA LYS A 95 -20.80 -6.51 18.92
C LYS A 95 -20.23 -7.63 18.08
N GLU A 96 -18.93 -7.61 17.82
CA GLU A 96 -18.23 -8.61 17.01
C GLU A 96 -17.35 -9.49 17.89
N TYR A 97 -17.43 -10.80 17.69
CA TYR A 97 -16.63 -11.77 18.42
C TYR A 97 -15.17 -11.75 17.93
N TRP A 98 -14.22 -11.58 18.84
CA TRP A 98 -12.79 -11.70 18.55
C TRP A 98 -12.15 -12.82 19.37
N SER A 99 -11.03 -13.34 18.85
CA SER A 99 -10.25 -14.40 19.49
C SER A 99 -8.77 -14.23 19.13
N GLU A 100 -7.98 -13.67 20.03
CA GLU A 100 -6.55 -13.42 19.84
C GLU A 100 -5.77 -13.91 21.07
N GLU A 101 -4.62 -14.57 20.84
CA GLU A 101 -3.67 -14.99 21.90
C GLU A 101 -4.28 -15.78 23.08
N GLY A 102 -5.38 -16.50 22.84
CA GLY A 102 -6.07 -17.29 23.87
C GLY A 102 -7.12 -16.51 24.67
N GLU A 103 -7.25 -15.21 24.42
CA GLU A 103 -8.35 -14.39 24.91
C GLU A 103 -9.50 -14.37 23.90
N THR A 104 -10.72 -14.22 24.42
CA THR A 104 -11.92 -14.13 23.59
C THR A 104 -12.87 -13.10 24.18
N GLY A 105 -13.55 -12.35 23.33
CA GLY A 105 -14.45 -11.30 23.77
C GLY A 105 -15.33 -10.77 22.65
N TYR A 106 -15.95 -9.62 22.92
CA TYR A 106 -16.68 -8.87 21.92
C TYR A 106 -16.21 -7.41 21.91
N SER A 107 -15.95 -6.86 20.73
CA SER A 107 -15.69 -5.42 20.53
C SER A 107 -16.96 -4.70 20.10
N ASP A 108 -17.08 -3.41 20.43
CA ASP A 108 -18.16 -2.57 19.93
C ASP A 108 -17.78 -1.98 18.58
N GLU A 109 -18.53 -2.35 17.55
CA GLU A 109 -18.27 -1.94 16.17
C GLU A 109 -19.41 -1.07 15.60
N THR A 110 -19.08 -0.32 14.56
CA THR A 110 -20.06 0.44 13.79
C THR A 110 -19.72 0.40 12.32
N TRP A 111 -20.64 -0.15 11.54
CA TRP A 111 -20.51 -0.26 10.10
C TRP A 111 -21.73 0.35 9.39
N GLU A 112 -21.53 0.71 8.13
CA GLU A 112 -22.61 1.04 7.21
C GLU A 112 -22.55 0.09 6.04
N TYR A 113 -23.69 -0.32 5.49
CA TYR A 113 -23.76 -1.16 4.30
C TYR A 113 -24.93 -0.75 3.41
N ASP A 114 -24.79 -0.99 2.12
CA ASP A 114 -25.87 -0.88 1.15
C ASP A 114 -26.50 -2.27 0.98
N GLU A 115 -27.81 -2.36 1.19
CA GLU A 115 -28.62 -3.53 0.85
C GLU A 115 -29.36 -3.24 -0.45
N TRP A 116 -29.04 -3.99 -1.49
CA TRP A 116 -29.70 -3.90 -2.78
C TRP A 116 -30.76 -4.99 -2.90
N VAL A 117 -32.02 -4.63 -3.16
CA VAL A 117 -33.06 -5.63 -3.44
C VAL A 117 -33.10 -5.93 -4.94
N LEU A 118 -32.96 -7.20 -5.28
CA LEU A 118 -33.02 -7.70 -6.65
C LEU A 118 -34.24 -8.60 -6.83
N MET A 119 -34.93 -8.45 -7.97
CA MET A 119 -36.09 -9.26 -8.32
C MET A 119 -35.84 -10.09 -9.57
N GLY A 120 -36.15 -11.38 -9.48
CA GLY A 120 -36.09 -12.37 -10.56
C GLY A 120 -37.36 -12.40 -11.41
N GLU A 121 -37.29 -13.00 -12.59
CA GLU A 121 -38.41 -13.07 -13.55
C GLU A 121 -39.61 -13.83 -12.97
N ASP A 122 -39.34 -14.72 -12.02
CA ASP A 122 -40.30 -15.50 -11.24
C ASP A 122 -40.87 -14.73 -10.03
N PHE A 123 -40.61 -13.42 -9.92
CA PHE A 123 -40.93 -12.57 -8.76
C PHE A 123 -40.31 -13.06 -7.45
N THR A 124 -39.22 -13.84 -7.53
CA THR A 124 -38.38 -14.11 -6.36
C THR A 124 -37.53 -12.90 -6.05
N TYR A 125 -37.26 -12.68 -4.77
CA TYR A 125 -36.39 -11.61 -4.30
C TYR A 125 -35.19 -12.21 -3.58
N PHE A 126 -34.06 -11.55 -3.71
CA PHE A 126 -32.96 -11.69 -2.77
C PHE A 126 -32.34 -10.31 -2.54
N TYR A 127 -31.52 -10.24 -1.49
CA TYR A 127 -30.80 -9.02 -1.14
C TYR A 127 -29.32 -9.21 -1.42
N LEU A 128 -28.68 -8.21 -2.04
CA LEU A 128 -27.24 -8.16 -2.20
C LEU A 128 -26.72 -7.12 -1.20
N ILE A 129 -26.02 -7.61 -0.18
CA ILE A 129 -25.35 -6.81 0.84
C ILE A 129 -24.01 -6.33 0.27
N GLU A 130 -23.72 -5.04 0.43
CA GLU A 130 -22.48 -4.39 0.03
C GLU A 130 -21.94 -3.56 1.21
N ASP A 131 -20.81 -4.00 1.75
CA ASP A 131 -20.11 -3.35 2.86
C ASP A 131 -18.65 -3.04 2.49
N SER A 132 -17.81 -2.77 3.49
CA SER A 132 -16.37 -2.58 3.30
C SER A 132 -15.62 -3.86 2.92
N ASP A 133 -16.16 -5.02 3.31
CA ASP A 133 -15.50 -6.32 3.28
C ASP A 133 -15.83 -7.11 2.03
N GLY A 134 -16.93 -6.78 1.37
CA GLY A 134 -17.24 -7.25 0.03
C GLY A 134 -18.73 -7.26 -0.24
N TYR A 135 -19.19 -8.42 -0.70
CA TYR A 135 -20.57 -8.62 -1.11
C TYR A 135 -21.07 -9.95 -0.57
N ALA A 136 -22.35 -9.97 -0.19
CA ALA A 136 -23.03 -11.22 0.15
C ALA A 136 -24.43 -11.25 -0.48
N VAL A 137 -24.82 -12.41 -0.99
CA VAL A 137 -26.20 -12.65 -1.42
C VAL A 137 -26.96 -13.23 -0.25
N SER A 138 -27.93 -12.47 0.25
CA SER A 138 -28.78 -12.78 1.39
C SER A 138 -30.16 -13.23 0.92
N GLN A 139 -30.56 -14.42 1.33
CA GLN A 139 -31.82 -15.04 0.97
C GLN A 139 -32.62 -15.39 2.23
N SER A 140 -33.91 -15.07 2.21
CA SER A 140 -34.82 -15.46 3.28
C SER A 140 -35.00 -16.97 3.28
N VAL A 141 -34.94 -17.57 4.47
CA VAL A 141 -35.07 -19.02 4.68
C VAL A 141 -36.13 -19.33 5.73
N PHE A 142 -36.83 -20.44 5.54
CA PHE A 142 -37.77 -20.93 6.55
C PHE A 142 -37.00 -21.80 7.56
N PRO A 143 -36.90 -21.39 8.83
CA PRO A 143 -36.16 -22.14 9.83
C PRO A 143 -36.89 -23.44 10.19
N LYS A 144 -36.13 -24.52 10.37
CA LYS A 144 -36.64 -25.75 11.01
C LYS A 144 -36.75 -25.58 12.52
N TYR A 145 -35.88 -24.76 13.09
CA TYR A 145 -35.78 -24.49 14.53
C TYR A 145 -35.74 -22.97 14.77
N PRO A 146 -36.89 -22.27 14.70
CA PRO A 146 -36.93 -20.82 14.86
C PRO A 146 -36.52 -20.43 16.28
N THR A 147 -35.32 -19.87 16.43
CA THR A 147 -34.79 -19.46 17.73
C THR A 147 -34.15 -18.09 17.67
N LEU A 148 -34.25 -17.38 18.79
CA LEU A 148 -33.55 -16.13 19.06
C LEU A 148 -32.28 -16.42 19.86
N PRO A 149 -31.27 -15.54 19.79
CA PRO A 149 -30.02 -15.74 20.51
C PRO A 149 -30.24 -15.76 22.02
N LYS A 150 -29.45 -16.57 22.72
CA LYS A 150 -29.37 -16.60 24.19
C LYS A 150 -27.95 -16.29 24.61
N GLY A 151 -27.70 -15.02 24.94
CA GLY A 151 -26.35 -14.52 25.21
C GLY A 151 -25.46 -14.66 23.97
N THR A 152 -24.30 -15.31 24.13
CA THR A 152 -23.27 -15.46 23.10
C THR A 152 -23.46 -16.71 22.23
N SER A 153 -24.63 -17.33 22.26
CA SER A 153 -24.91 -18.58 21.54
C SER A 153 -26.33 -18.61 20.98
N MET A 154 -26.49 -19.29 19.86
CA MET A 154 -27.76 -19.47 19.15
C MET A 154 -27.88 -20.91 18.67
N MET A 155 -29.08 -21.45 18.63
CA MET A 155 -29.30 -22.73 17.95
C MET A 155 -29.39 -22.48 16.45
N ASN A 156 -28.55 -23.17 15.68
CA ASN A 156 -28.60 -23.15 14.22
C ASN A 156 -30.02 -23.49 13.76
N PHE A 157 -30.69 -22.54 13.13
CA PHE A 157 -32.12 -22.64 12.86
C PHE A 157 -32.45 -23.60 11.71
N LEU A 158 -31.45 -24.17 11.03
CA LEU A 158 -31.61 -25.23 10.03
C LEU A 158 -31.20 -26.61 10.58
N ALA A 159 -30.05 -26.69 11.25
CA ALA A 159 -29.43 -27.95 11.69
C ALA A 159 -29.75 -28.36 13.14
N GLY A 160 -30.19 -27.42 13.99
CA GLY A 160 -30.52 -27.67 15.40
C GLY A 160 -29.31 -27.84 16.33
N LYS A 161 -28.11 -27.48 15.87
CA LYS A 161 -26.88 -27.51 16.67
C LYS A 161 -26.64 -26.15 17.32
N GLN A 162 -26.10 -26.12 18.55
CA GLN A 162 -25.67 -24.86 19.16
C GLN A 162 -24.46 -24.29 18.42
N GLU A 163 -24.56 -23.05 17.98
CA GLU A 163 -23.50 -22.27 17.35
C GLU A 163 -23.19 -21.02 18.18
N ARG A 164 -21.97 -20.51 18.02
CA ARG A 164 -21.56 -19.26 18.63
C ARG A 164 -22.11 -18.09 17.81
N VAL A 165 -22.65 -17.09 18.50
CA VAL A 165 -22.99 -15.81 17.86
C VAL A 165 -21.68 -15.10 17.54
N VAL A 166 -21.45 -14.77 16.28
CA VAL A 166 -20.26 -14.03 15.85
C VAL A 166 -20.52 -12.53 15.87
N GLU A 167 -21.74 -12.12 15.56
CA GLU A 167 -22.15 -10.71 15.58
C GLU A 167 -23.58 -10.58 16.13
N TYR A 168 -23.85 -9.51 16.87
CA TYR A 168 -25.22 -9.15 17.24
C TYR A 168 -25.34 -7.65 17.52
N GLY A 169 -26.50 -7.08 17.25
CA GLY A 169 -26.70 -5.64 17.45
C GLY A 169 -27.99 -5.11 16.88
N GLU A 170 -27.97 -3.81 16.59
CA GLU A 170 -29.08 -3.08 15.99
C GLU A 170 -28.62 -2.40 14.70
N SER A 171 -29.37 -2.59 13.62
CA SER A 171 -29.25 -1.85 12.35
C SER A 171 -30.36 -0.81 12.26
N LYS A 172 -30.03 0.39 11.76
CA LYS A 172 -31.00 1.45 11.48
C LYS A 172 -30.93 1.91 10.03
N VAL A 173 -32.09 2.22 9.44
CA VAL A 173 -32.18 2.78 8.09
C VAL A 173 -31.70 4.22 8.10
N LEU A 174 -30.73 4.55 7.26
CA LEU A 174 -30.29 5.93 7.00
C LEU A 174 -30.95 6.53 5.75
N TYR A 175 -31.15 5.71 4.73
CA TYR A 175 -31.61 6.14 3.41
C TYR A 175 -32.24 4.98 2.66
N PHE A 176 -33.19 5.30 1.76
CA PHE A 176 -33.81 4.34 0.86
C PHE A 176 -34.13 5.00 -0.49
N GLU A 177 -33.92 4.26 -1.58
CA GLU A 177 -34.34 4.61 -2.94
C GLU A 177 -34.88 3.39 -3.70
N GLY A 178 -35.76 3.64 -4.66
CA GLY A 178 -36.37 2.60 -5.48
C GLY A 178 -37.70 2.08 -4.93
N GLU A 179 -38.06 0.86 -5.32
CA GLU A 179 -39.38 0.27 -5.11
C GLU A 179 -39.48 -0.53 -3.80
N SER A 180 -40.59 -0.39 -3.08
CA SER A 180 -40.90 -1.23 -1.91
C SER A 180 -42.39 -1.57 -1.77
N THR A 181 -42.66 -2.73 -1.17
CA THR A 181 -44.02 -3.21 -0.84
C THR A 181 -44.51 -2.67 0.51
N TYR A 182 -43.62 -2.09 1.31
CA TYR A 182 -43.94 -1.47 2.60
C TYR A 182 -43.26 -0.10 2.73
N GLN A 183 -43.72 0.71 3.68
CA GLN A 183 -43.18 2.06 3.86
C GLN A 183 -41.89 1.98 4.67
N ILE A 184 -40.75 2.13 4.01
CA ILE A 184 -39.45 2.27 4.67
C ILE A 184 -39.30 3.71 5.18
N LYS A 185 -38.93 3.87 6.45
CA LYS A 185 -38.70 5.17 7.07
C LYS A 185 -37.26 5.29 7.57
N ALA A 186 -36.68 6.48 7.43
CA ALA A 186 -35.40 6.76 8.06
C ALA A 186 -35.53 6.61 9.59
N GLY A 187 -34.59 5.90 10.19
CA GLY A 187 -34.60 5.57 11.60
C GLY A 187 -35.35 4.29 11.98
N ASP A 188 -35.98 3.59 11.02
CA ASP A 188 -36.49 2.23 11.27
C ASP A 188 -35.34 1.33 11.74
N LYS A 189 -35.62 0.52 12.77
CA LYS A 189 -34.64 -0.31 13.46
C LYS A 189 -34.95 -1.79 13.32
N VAL A 190 -33.91 -2.60 13.21
CA VAL A 190 -33.96 -4.05 13.28
C VAL A 190 -32.85 -4.53 14.21
N GLN A 191 -33.20 -5.47 15.08
CA GLN A 191 -32.20 -6.19 15.89
C GLN A 191 -31.75 -7.40 15.08
N PHE A 192 -30.49 -7.78 15.21
CA PHE A 192 -29.97 -8.94 14.51
C PHE A 192 -28.97 -9.72 15.35
N SER A 193 -28.76 -10.96 14.94
CA SER A 193 -27.65 -11.80 15.40
C SER A 193 -27.26 -12.78 14.32
N GLN A 194 -25.96 -13.04 14.21
CA GLN A 194 -25.35 -13.84 13.18
C GLN A 194 -24.54 -14.99 13.79
N TYR A 195 -24.52 -16.12 13.10
CA TYR A 195 -23.53 -17.17 13.29
C TYR A 195 -23.04 -17.69 11.94
N ASN A 196 -21.82 -18.22 11.91
CA ASN A 196 -21.22 -18.78 10.70
C ASN A 196 -21.30 -20.31 10.73
N SER A 197 -21.69 -20.94 9.63
CA SER A 197 -21.64 -22.40 9.49
C SER A 197 -21.19 -22.79 8.09
N GLY A 198 -19.99 -23.36 8.00
CA GLY A 198 -19.32 -23.59 6.72
C GLY A 198 -18.94 -22.27 6.06
N ARG A 199 -19.36 -22.08 4.80
CA ARG A 199 -19.09 -20.85 4.02
C ARG A 199 -20.21 -19.81 4.10
N TYR A 200 -21.27 -20.07 4.85
CA TYR A 200 -22.45 -19.22 4.92
C TYR A 200 -22.54 -18.54 6.27
N SER A 201 -23.03 -17.30 6.25
CA SER A 201 -23.50 -16.60 7.44
C SER A 201 -25.00 -16.79 7.57
N TYR A 202 -25.49 -16.96 8.79
CA TYR A 202 -26.89 -17.16 9.09
C TYR A 202 -27.33 -16.08 10.04
N ILE A 203 -28.34 -15.32 9.65
CA ILE A 203 -28.77 -14.12 10.36
C ILE A 203 -30.21 -14.31 10.79
N THR A 204 -30.46 -14.03 12.06
CA THR A 204 -31.81 -13.88 12.59
C THR A 204 -32.02 -12.39 12.83
N GLU A 205 -33.03 -11.83 12.18
CA GLU A 205 -33.45 -10.43 12.35
C GLU A 205 -34.80 -10.38 13.06
N TRP A 206 -34.99 -9.41 13.95
CA TRP A 206 -36.28 -9.17 14.56
C TRP A 206 -36.55 -7.69 14.80
N ARG A 207 -37.80 -7.29 14.59
CA ARG A 207 -38.25 -5.92 14.88
C ARG A 207 -39.09 -5.91 16.14
N LEU A 208 -38.88 -4.91 16.98
CA LEU A 208 -39.65 -4.70 18.20
C LEU A 208 -40.86 -3.79 17.91
N ARG A 209 -41.91 -3.92 18.72
CA ARG A 209 -43.02 -2.95 18.75
C ARG A 209 -42.53 -1.61 19.33
N GLU A 210 -43.39 -0.59 19.25
CA GLU A 210 -43.07 0.77 19.74
C GLU A 210 -42.69 0.81 21.23
N ASP A 211 -43.14 -0.18 22.01
CA ASP A 211 -42.80 -0.31 23.43
C ASP A 211 -41.36 -0.82 23.69
N GLY A 212 -40.67 -1.28 22.65
CA GLY A 212 -39.31 -1.83 22.72
C GLY A 212 -39.21 -3.16 23.47
N LYS A 213 -40.34 -3.82 23.76
CA LYS A 213 -40.38 -5.03 24.60
C LYS A 213 -40.94 -6.24 23.87
N GLU A 214 -41.96 -6.03 23.05
CA GLU A 214 -42.58 -7.12 22.31
C GLU A 214 -41.97 -7.27 20.91
N ILE A 215 -41.73 -8.51 20.51
CA ILE A 215 -41.29 -8.82 19.15
C ILE A 215 -42.49 -8.73 18.22
N LYS A 216 -42.36 -7.90 17.18
CA LYS A 216 -43.37 -7.71 16.13
C LYS A 216 -43.23 -8.76 15.04
N GLU A 217 -42.01 -9.00 14.58
CA GLU A 217 -41.70 -9.94 13.51
C GLU A 217 -40.27 -10.48 13.65
N ILE A 218 -40.05 -11.67 13.11
CA ILE A 218 -38.76 -12.35 13.06
C ILE A 218 -38.57 -12.85 11.63
N GLU A 219 -37.39 -12.59 11.08
CA GLU A 219 -36.96 -13.00 9.75
C GLU A 219 -35.64 -13.77 9.88
N PHE A 220 -35.43 -14.75 9.00
CA PHE A 220 -34.24 -15.59 8.99
C PHE A 220 -33.62 -15.55 7.62
N PHE A 221 -32.31 -15.36 7.56
CA PHE A 221 -31.57 -15.21 6.33
C PHE A 221 -30.35 -16.12 6.30
N GLN A 222 -30.02 -16.58 5.10
CA GLN A 222 -28.76 -17.23 4.79
C GLN A 222 -28.01 -16.36 3.79
N GLU A 223 -26.76 -16.04 4.11
CA GLU A 223 -25.90 -15.22 3.28
C GLU A 223 -24.74 -16.04 2.71
N GLU A 224 -24.57 -15.94 1.40
CA GLU A 224 -23.43 -16.50 0.68
C GLU A 224 -22.46 -15.37 0.29
N PRO A 225 -21.17 -15.43 0.65
CA PRO A 225 -20.20 -14.41 0.28
C PRO A 225 -19.84 -14.50 -1.21
N PHE A 226 -19.69 -13.33 -1.84
CA PHE A 226 -19.30 -13.14 -3.24
C PHE A 226 -18.09 -12.20 -3.34
N THR A 227 -17.18 -12.50 -4.26
CA THR A 227 -16.07 -11.62 -4.60
C THR A 227 -16.52 -10.51 -5.54
N TYR A 228 -15.82 -9.37 -5.52
CA TYR A 228 -16.04 -8.28 -6.47
C TYR A 228 -15.99 -8.74 -7.94
N LYS A 229 -15.15 -9.72 -8.26
CA LYS A 229 -15.05 -10.28 -9.63
C LYS A 229 -16.33 -11.03 -10.02
N GLU A 230 -16.91 -11.79 -9.11
CA GLU A 230 -18.16 -12.51 -9.34
C GLU A 230 -19.33 -11.55 -9.49
N ILE A 231 -19.39 -10.49 -8.68
CA ILE A 231 -20.40 -9.43 -8.83
C ILE A 231 -20.24 -8.69 -10.17
N LEU A 232 -19.02 -8.32 -10.57
CA LEU A 232 -18.77 -7.76 -11.91
C LEU A 232 -19.16 -8.70 -13.06
N ALA A 233 -19.06 -10.02 -12.84
CA ALA A 233 -19.50 -11.01 -13.81
C ALA A 233 -21.03 -11.10 -13.85
N ALA A 234 -21.70 -11.07 -12.69
CA ALA A 234 -23.15 -11.06 -12.60
C ALA A 234 -23.76 -9.88 -13.35
N PHE A 235 -23.19 -8.68 -13.22
CA PHE A 235 -23.66 -7.47 -13.91
C PHE A 235 -23.10 -7.28 -15.33
N ALA A 236 -22.35 -8.25 -15.89
CA ALA A 236 -21.60 -8.06 -17.14
C ALA A 236 -22.45 -7.70 -18.37
N ASN A 237 -23.75 -8.01 -18.36
CA ASN A 237 -24.68 -7.70 -19.45
C ASN A 237 -25.15 -6.24 -19.43
N ASP A 238 -24.88 -5.48 -18.37
CA ASP A 238 -25.20 -4.07 -18.29
C ASP A 238 -24.16 -3.22 -19.04
N PRO A 239 -24.57 -2.34 -19.99
CA PRO A 239 -23.65 -1.50 -20.76
C PRO A 239 -22.70 -0.65 -19.91
N ALA A 240 -23.11 -0.24 -18.70
CA ALA A 240 -22.27 0.54 -17.80
C ALA A 240 -21.03 -0.24 -17.34
N ILE A 241 -21.12 -1.57 -17.25
CA ILE A 241 -20.02 -2.44 -16.83
C ILE A 241 -18.94 -2.57 -17.89
N ALA A 242 -19.30 -2.54 -19.17
CA ALA A 242 -18.32 -2.59 -20.25
C ALA A 242 -17.33 -1.42 -20.18
N GLN A 243 -17.84 -0.21 -19.93
CA GLN A 243 -17.01 0.98 -19.76
C GLN A 243 -16.13 0.87 -18.50
N LEU A 244 -16.69 0.39 -17.39
CA LEU A 244 -15.94 0.20 -16.15
C LEU A 244 -14.79 -0.82 -16.33
N LYS A 245 -15.06 -1.96 -16.99
CA LYS A 245 -14.03 -2.97 -17.29
C LYS A 245 -12.89 -2.38 -18.12
N GLN A 246 -13.20 -1.61 -19.16
CA GLN A 246 -12.19 -0.95 -19.99
C GLN A 246 -11.32 0.01 -19.17
N GLN A 247 -11.92 0.80 -18.26
CA GLN A 247 -11.18 1.70 -17.37
C GLN A 247 -10.27 0.94 -16.38
N LEU A 248 -10.79 -0.14 -15.78
CA LEU A 248 -10.04 -0.99 -14.85
C LEU A 248 -8.86 -1.67 -15.55
N GLU A 249 -9.06 -2.18 -16.77
CA GLU A 249 -8.00 -2.78 -17.58
C GLU A 249 -6.92 -1.77 -17.95
N LYS A 250 -7.31 -0.57 -18.40
CA LYS A 250 -6.34 0.50 -18.72
C LYS A 250 -5.49 0.87 -17.51
N ARG A 251 -6.12 1.01 -16.33
CA ARG A 251 -5.43 1.29 -15.06
C ARG A 251 -4.54 0.14 -14.62
N SER A 252 -4.95 -1.11 -14.86
CA SER A 252 -4.16 -2.30 -14.56
C SER A 252 -2.91 -2.37 -15.46
N ARG A 253 -3.08 -2.22 -16.78
CA ARG A 253 -1.96 -2.20 -17.74
C ARG A 253 -0.96 -1.10 -17.44
N SER A 254 -1.43 0.11 -17.11
CA SER A 254 -0.55 1.22 -16.72
C SER A 254 0.27 0.89 -15.48
N ARG A 255 -0.33 0.29 -14.44
CA ARG A 255 0.41 -0.13 -13.24
C ARG A 255 1.46 -1.21 -13.53
N ILE A 256 1.12 -2.20 -14.34
CA ILE A 256 2.07 -3.25 -14.74
C ILE A 256 3.24 -2.64 -15.53
N PHE A 257 2.96 -1.74 -16.47
CA PHE A 257 3.98 -1.04 -17.25
C PHE A 257 4.96 -0.27 -16.35
N TRP A 258 4.46 0.51 -15.38
CA TRP A 258 5.32 1.24 -14.44
C TRP A 258 6.18 0.31 -13.58
N ARG A 259 5.63 -0.81 -13.11
CA ARG A 259 6.39 -1.80 -12.33
C ARG A 259 7.55 -2.37 -13.14
N ILE A 260 7.29 -2.77 -14.38
CA ILE A 260 8.33 -3.28 -15.29
C ILE A 260 9.39 -2.20 -15.57
N SER A 261 8.95 -0.96 -15.82
CA SER A 261 9.85 0.16 -16.09
C SER A 261 10.80 0.45 -14.92
N PHE A 262 10.30 0.46 -13.68
CA PHE A 262 11.15 0.67 -12.50
C PHE A 262 12.16 -0.46 -12.30
N TRP A 263 11.75 -1.72 -12.45
CA TRP A 263 12.67 -2.86 -12.36
C TRP A 263 13.75 -2.83 -13.45
N LEU A 264 13.38 -2.56 -14.70
CA LEU A 264 14.35 -2.42 -15.79
C LEU A 264 15.35 -1.30 -15.51
N THR A 265 14.88 -0.17 -15.00
CA THR A 265 15.75 0.96 -14.67
C THR A 265 16.69 0.62 -13.51
N ALA A 266 16.21 -0.05 -12.46
CA ALA A 266 17.06 -0.53 -11.37
C ALA A 266 18.15 -1.48 -11.88
N ILE A 267 17.81 -2.42 -12.79
CA ILE A 267 18.78 -3.32 -13.41
C ILE A 267 19.83 -2.54 -14.21
N VAL A 268 19.44 -1.52 -14.97
CA VAL A 268 20.40 -0.66 -15.69
C VAL A 268 21.38 0.00 -14.72
N PHE A 269 20.89 0.56 -13.59
CA PHE A 269 21.77 1.14 -12.57
C PHE A 269 22.68 0.09 -11.92
N LEU A 270 22.21 -1.13 -11.70
CA LEU A 270 23.04 -2.22 -11.19
C LEU A 270 24.15 -2.61 -12.17
N VAL A 271 23.83 -2.71 -13.47
CA VAL A 271 24.82 -2.99 -14.52
C VAL A 271 25.86 -1.87 -14.60
N LEU A 272 25.43 -0.60 -14.52
CA LEU A 272 26.34 0.55 -14.47
C LEU A 272 27.20 0.54 -13.20
N LEU A 273 26.65 0.15 -12.05
CA LEU A 273 27.38 0.01 -10.80
C LEU A 273 28.50 -1.04 -10.92
N ILE A 274 28.17 -2.23 -11.44
CA ILE A 274 29.14 -3.30 -11.66
C ILE A 274 30.20 -2.87 -12.69
N GLY A 275 29.80 -2.20 -13.77
CA GLY A 275 30.73 -1.66 -14.77
C GLY A 275 31.60 -0.51 -14.27
N SER A 276 31.22 0.13 -13.16
CA SER A 276 31.93 1.25 -12.52
C SER A 276 32.89 0.84 -11.40
N ALA A 277 33.09 -0.46 -11.17
CA ALA A 277 33.96 -0.96 -10.12
C ALA A 277 35.46 -0.88 -10.46
N GLY A 278 35.85 -0.16 -11.53
CA GLY A 278 37.25 0.02 -11.93
C GLY A 278 37.80 1.36 -11.43
N GLU A 279 39.02 1.35 -10.89
CA GLU A 279 39.75 2.52 -10.37
C GLU A 279 40.23 3.48 -11.49
N GLY A 280 39.70 3.42 -12.72
CA GLY A 280 40.18 4.20 -13.85
C GLY A 280 41.54 3.73 -14.40
N GLU A 281 42.12 4.50 -15.33
CA GLU A 281 43.47 4.24 -15.86
C GLU A 281 44.51 4.96 -15.00
N GLN A 282 45.47 4.24 -14.41
CA GLN A 282 46.53 4.85 -13.62
C GLN A 282 47.47 5.67 -14.52
N VAL A 283 47.51 6.98 -14.32
CA VAL A 283 48.32 7.92 -15.13
C VAL A 283 49.58 8.39 -14.40
N PHE A 284 49.63 8.26 -13.07
CA PHE A 284 50.81 8.60 -12.28
C PHE A 284 50.93 7.72 -11.03
N THR A 285 52.17 7.38 -10.67
CA THR A 285 52.50 6.75 -9.39
C THR A 285 53.89 7.17 -8.93
N ALA A 286 54.03 7.50 -7.65
CA ALA A 286 55.31 7.75 -7.02
C ALA A 286 55.24 7.47 -5.53
N THR A 287 56.36 7.04 -4.96
CA THR A 287 56.52 6.78 -3.53
C THR A 287 57.66 7.64 -2.99
N TYR A 288 57.43 8.25 -1.82
CA TYR A 288 58.37 9.16 -1.17
C TYR A 288 58.60 8.73 0.28
N PRO A 289 59.85 8.75 0.78
CA PRO A 289 60.13 8.48 2.19
C PRO A 289 59.70 9.67 3.06
N VAL A 290 59.12 9.40 4.23
CA VAL A 290 58.79 10.42 5.22
C VAL A 290 60.05 10.79 6.00
N PRO A 291 60.33 12.09 6.26
CA PRO A 291 61.50 12.52 7.03
C PRO A 291 61.48 11.94 8.45
N VAL A 292 62.63 11.43 8.89
CA VAL A 292 62.82 10.86 10.23
C VAL A 292 63.60 11.85 11.11
N VAL A 293 63.06 12.20 12.29
CA VAL A 293 63.77 13.07 13.25
C VAL A 293 64.67 12.24 14.16
N SER A 294 65.91 12.69 14.34
CA SER A 294 66.88 12.10 15.28
C SER A 294 66.54 12.42 16.75
N GLN A 295 65.66 11.61 17.35
CA GLN A 295 65.40 11.33 18.79
C GLN A 295 65.39 12.47 19.85
N THR A 296 65.61 13.75 19.52
CA THR A 296 65.84 14.80 20.54
C THR A 296 65.01 16.08 20.35
N GLY A 297 64.10 16.16 19.38
CA GLY A 297 63.36 17.40 19.15
C GLY A 297 61.99 17.33 18.49
N ALA A 298 61.40 16.15 18.25
CA ALA A 298 60.05 16.10 17.70
C ALA A 298 59.04 16.55 18.77
N SER A 299 58.48 17.75 18.59
CA SER A 299 57.40 18.28 19.42
C SER A 299 56.09 18.24 18.64
N ASP A 300 54.95 18.09 19.32
CA ASP A 300 53.62 18.14 18.66
C ASP A 300 53.32 19.52 18.03
N ASP A 301 54.22 20.50 18.22
CA ASP A 301 54.19 21.85 17.64
C ASP A 301 55.06 21.99 16.37
N ASP A 302 55.62 20.91 15.83
CA ASP A 302 56.48 20.97 14.64
C ASP A 302 55.64 21.25 13.37
N ASP A 303 56.00 22.30 12.63
CA ASP A 303 55.36 22.64 11.35
C ASP A 303 55.61 21.53 10.31
N PRO A 304 54.62 21.18 9.48
CA PRO A 304 54.78 20.16 8.44
C PRO A 304 55.82 20.58 7.39
N GLU A 305 56.77 19.69 7.12
CA GLU A 305 57.84 19.94 6.15
C GLU A 305 57.47 19.46 4.76
N VAL A 306 57.93 20.18 3.72
CA VAL A 306 57.82 19.70 2.33
C VAL A 306 58.74 18.50 2.15
N VAL A 307 58.13 17.31 2.04
CA VAL A 307 58.84 16.05 1.83
C VAL A 307 59.28 15.91 0.38
N ALA A 308 58.40 16.27 -0.55
CA ALA A 308 58.68 16.12 -1.97
C ALA A 308 57.82 17.06 -2.83
N THR A 309 58.37 17.44 -3.97
CA THR A 309 57.59 17.95 -5.10
C THR A 309 57.68 16.92 -6.22
N THR A 310 56.53 16.46 -6.73
CA THR A 310 56.49 15.40 -7.73
C THR A 310 57.01 15.88 -9.08
N LYS A 311 57.39 14.92 -9.93
CA LYS A 311 57.61 15.22 -11.36
C LYS A 311 56.33 15.78 -11.97
N PRO A 312 56.44 16.63 -13.01
CA PRO A 312 55.28 17.13 -13.72
C PRO A 312 54.45 15.99 -14.33
N MET A 313 53.13 16.07 -14.15
CA MET A 313 52.11 15.10 -14.54
C MET A 313 51.25 15.72 -15.65
N PRO A 314 51.37 15.26 -16.90
CA PRO A 314 50.56 15.80 -17.98
C PRO A 314 49.12 15.30 -17.88
N LEU A 315 48.18 16.15 -17.50
CA LEU A 315 46.75 15.83 -17.40
C LEU A 315 45.98 16.63 -18.46
N GLN A 316 45.64 15.97 -19.57
CA GLN A 316 45.16 16.64 -20.78
C GLN A 316 43.63 16.61 -20.97
N LYS A 317 42.88 15.85 -20.15
CA LYS A 317 41.45 15.57 -20.40
C LYS A 317 40.54 16.24 -19.36
N VAL A 318 40.15 17.48 -19.61
CA VAL A 318 39.31 18.31 -18.71
C VAL A 318 37.90 17.79 -18.40
N ASN A 319 37.34 16.95 -19.26
CA ASN A 319 36.00 16.36 -19.06
C ASN A 319 36.03 14.97 -18.41
N ARG A 320 37.15 14.61 -17.78
CA ARG A 320 37.27 13.36 -17.03
C ARG A 320 37.42 13.63 -15.55
N VAL A 321 36.95 12.65 -14.79
CA VAL A 321 37.11 12.59 -13.36
C VAL A 321 38.50 12.02 -13.08
N TYR A 322 39.29 12.74 -12.31
CA TYR A 322 40.57 12.28 -11.80
C TYR A 322 40.41 11.88 -10.35
N GLU A 323 40.96 10.72 -10.02
CA GLU A 323 41.04 10.22 -8.65
C GLU A 323 42.49 10.31 -8.19
N VAL A 324 42.70 10.97 -7.06
CA VAL A 324 44.02 11.09 -6.43
C VAL A 324 43.96 10.37 -5.11
N LYS A 325 44.81 9.36 -5.00
CA LYS A 325 44.91 8.49 -3.84
C LYS A 325 46.26 8.73 -3.18
N LEU A 326 46.21 9.14 -1.92
CA LEU A 326 47.37 9.28 -1.05
C LEU A 326 47.33 8.13 -0.04
N SER A 327 48.36 7.30 0.00
CA SER A 327 48.43 6.16 0.94
C SER A 327 49.73 6.18 1.71
N ALA A 328 49.70 5.83 2.98
CA ALA A 328 50.90 5.69 3.81
C ALA A 328 51.18 4.22 4.12
N THR A 329 52.46 3.84 4.11
CA THR A 329 52.93 2.54 4.58
C THR A 329 53.81 2.77 5.81
N MET A 330 53.43 2.16 6.93
CA MET A 330 54.10 2.25 8.22
C MET A 330 53.91 0.94 9.00
N PRO A 331 54.70 0.68 10.06
CA PRO A 331 54.51 -0.44 10.97
C PRO A 331 53.18 -0.38 11.72
N ASP A 332 52.82 -1.48 12.41
CA ASP A 332 51.65 -1.50 13.29
C ASP A 332 51.87 -0.60 14.51
N ASN A 333 50.78 -0.10 15.09
CA ASN A 333 50.76 0.83 16.22
C ASN A 333 51.58 2.09 15.96
N SER A 334 51.34 2.70 14.80
CA SER A 334 52.06 3.86 14.29
C SER A 334 51.12 4.79 13.52
N ASP A 335 51.44 6.08 13.54
CA ASP A 335 50.72 7.15 12.87
C ASP A 335 51.66 8.13 12.15
N VAL A 336 51.20 8.67 11.03
CA VAL A 336 51.90 9.69 10.22
C VAL A 336 50.87 10.65 9.64
N TRP A 337 50.99 11.94 9.98
CA TRP A 337 50.24 12.98 9.29
C TRP A 337 50.89 13.30 7.94
N THR A 338 50.09 13.36 6.87
CA THR A 338 50.56 13.78 5.54
C THR A 338 49.54 14.65 4.83
N GLY A 339 50.03 15.73 4.22
CA GLY A 339 49.30 16.61 3.31
C GLY A 339 49.80 16.51 1.87
N LEU A 340 48.94 16.80 0.91
CA LEU A 340 49.19 16.82 -0.52
C LEU A 340 48.48 18.03 -1.10
N GLU A 341 49.21 18.92 -1.77
CA GLU A 341 48.65 19.98 -2.60
C GLU A 341 48.90 19.68 -4.07
N ILE A 342 47.87 19.85 -4.90
CA ILE A 342 47.97 19.74 -6.36
C ILE A 342 48.12 21.15 -6.92
N LEU A 343 49.17 21.35 -7.72
CA LEU A 343 49.58 22.61 -8.29
C LEU A 343 49.39 22.61 -9.81
N ASN A 344 48.88 23.70 -10.36
CA ASN A 344 48.85 23.93 -11.81
C ASN A 344 50.21 24.42 -12.34
N GLU A 345 50.30 24.68 -13.65
CA GLU A 345 51.54 25.17 -14.29
C GLU A 345 52.04 26.52 -13.73
N LYS A 346 51.14 27.33 -13.14
CA LYS A 346 51.47 28.62 -12.51
C LYS A 346 51.90 28.46 -11.05
N GLY A 347 51.86 27.25 -10.49
CA GLY A 347 52.14 26.97 -9.09
C GLY A 347 50.99 27.30 -8.14
N GLU A 348 49.77 27.51 -8.65
CA GLU A 348 48.58 27.77 -7.85
C GLU A 348 48.00 26.43 -7.36
N VAL A 349 47.61 26.38 -6.08
CA VAL A 349 46.96 25.21 -5.49
C VAL A 349 45.53 25.12 -6.02
N ILE A 350 45.23 24.02 -6.73
CA ILE A 350 43.88 23.76 -7.26
C ILE A 350 43.10 22.78 -6.38
N ASN A 351 43.81 21.99 -5.57
CA ASN A 351 43.21 21.03 -4.65
C ASN A 351 44.21 20.62 -3.58
N ALA A 352 43.72 20.12 -2.45
CA ALA A 352 44.53 19.56 -1.38
C ALA A 352 43.86 18.33 -0.74
N ILE A 353 44.69 17.42 -0.23
CA ILE A 353 44.29 16.25 0.57
C ILE A 353 45.17 16.27 1.81
N GLU A 354 44.57 16.20 2.99
CA GLU A 354 45.29 16.05 4.25
C GLU A 354 44.67 14.88 5.03
N GLY A 355 45.48 14.19 5.82
CA GLY A 355 45.01 13.09 6.64
C GLY A 355 46.03 12.60 7.64
N ASP A 356 45.52 12.13 8.77
CA ASP A 356 46.23 11.35 9.77
C ASP A 356 46.18 9.89 9.36
N PHE A 357 47.29 9.35 8.85
CA PHE A 357 47.35 7.95 8.47
C PHE A 357 47.80 7.14 9.68
N PHE A 358 47.03 6.13 10.08
CA PHE A 358 47.38 5.31 11.24
C PHE A 358 47.07 3.84 11.03
N ARG A 359 47.78 3.00 11.78
CA ARG A 359 47.47 1.58 11.97
C ARG A 359 47.62 1.24 13.43
N ALA A 360 46.56 0.77 14.06
CA ALA A 360 46.54 0.37 15.45
C ALA A 360 45.96 -1.05 15.58
N SER A 361 46.60 -1.86 16.41
CA SER A 361 46.15 -3.23 16.68
C SER A 361 46.46 -3.61 18.11
N GLY A 362 45.54 -4.35 18.73
CA GLY A 362 45.64 -4.71 20.14
C GLY A 362 44.84 -5.95 20.50
N GLU A 363 45.07 -6.40 21.72
CA GLU A 363 44.29 -7.45 22.39
C GLU A 363 43.61 -6.81 23.60
N GLU A 364 42.29 -6.93 23.66
CA GLU A 364 41.52 -6.51 24.82
C GLU A 364 40.92 -7.75 25.50
N ALA A 365 41.34 -7.99 26.74
CA ALA A 365 40.74 -9.03 27.56
C ALA A 365 39.49 -8.49 28.24
N TRP A 366 38.35 -9.15 28.05
CA TRP A 366 37.09 -8.79 28.68
C TRP A 366 36.58 -9.91 29.59
N TYR A 367 35.80 -9.51 30.61
CA TYR A 367 35.10 -10.43 31.50
C TYR A 367 33.67 -9.93 31.71
N GLU A 368 32.70 -10.67 31.20
CA GLU A 368 31.28 -10.36 31.31
C GLU A 368 30.50 -11.64 31.63
N ASP A 369 29.58 -11.57 32.59
CA ASP A 369 28.71 -12.67 33.01
C ASP A 369 29.39 -14.02 33.34
N GLY A 370 30.63 -13.98 33.83
CA GLY A 370 31.35 -15.19 34.23
C GLY A 370 32.22 -15.80 33.14
N GLU A 371 32.15 -15.27 31.92
CA GLU A 371 32.98 -15.68 30.78
C GLU A 371 34.13 -14.70 30.59
N SER A 372 35.31 -15.23 30.25
CA SER A 372 36.50 -14.45 29.90
C SER A 372 36.88 -14.70 28.45
N GLY A 373 37.11 -13.63 27.69
CA GLY A 373 37.57 -13.69 26.30
C GLY A 373 38.76 -12.75 26.06
N VAL A 374 39.47 -12.98 24.95
CA VAL A 374 40.42 -12.03 24.37
C VAL A 374 39.90 -11.68 22.99
N GLU A 375 39.63 -10.40 22.77
CA GLU A 375 39.24 -9.88 21.46
C GLU A 375 40.46 -9.22 20.81
N HIS A 376 40.73 -9.61 19.57
CA HIS A 376 41.73 -8.95 18.73
C HIS A 376 41.03 -7.87 17.93
N TRP A 377 41.53 -6.64 18.00
CA TRP A 377 41.03 -5.54 17.19
C TRP A 377 42.14 -4.96 16.31
N GLU A 378 41.76 -4.49 15.13
CA GLU A 378 42.61 -3.75 14.20
C GLU A 378 41.81 -2.56 13.68
N GLU A 379 42.37 -1.36 13.80
CA GLU A 379 41.83 -0.12 13.25
C GLU A 379 42.90 0.51 12.37
N ASN A 380 42.54 0.94 11.15
CA ASN A 380 43.49 1.58 10.27
C ASN A 380 42.82 2.59 9.33
N GLU A 381 43.57 3.65 9.05
CA GLU A 381 43.31 4.60 7.98
C GLU A 381 44.63 4.78 7.22
N THR A 382 44.81 4.00 6.15
CA THR A 382 46.09 3.94 5.41
C THR A 382 46.02 4.62 4.04
N SER A 383 44.83 5.10 3.65
CA SER A 383 44.65 5.80 2.38
C SER A 383 43.51 6.82 2.42
N HIS A 384 43.74 7.99 1.84
CA HIS A 384 42.72 8.97 1.51
C HIS A 384 42.60 9.11 -0.01
N THR A 385 41.37 9.27 -0.48
CA THR A 385 41.08 9.47 -1.90
C THR A 385 40.29 10.76 -2.08
N ALA A 386 40.75 11.62 -2.98
CA ALA A 386 39.99 12.76 -3.46
C ALA A 386 39.69 12.62 -4.95
N VAL A 387 38.53 13.13 -5.35
CA VAL A 387 38.05 13.06 -6.72
C VAL A 387 37.75 14.47 -7.21
N TYR A 388 38.29 14.85 -8.36
CA TYR A 388 38.06 16.18 -8.93
C TYR A 388 38.01 16.16 -10.45
N ARG A 389 37.54 17.28 -11.01
CA ARG A 389 37.50 17.55 -12.45
C ARG A 389 38.41 18.74 -12.73
N LEU A 390 39.22 18.65 -13.77
CA LEU A 390 40.11 19.73 -14.19
C LEU A 390 39.32 20.76 -15.01
N ASP A 391 39.60 22.05 -14.78
CA ASP A 391 39.02 23.13 -15.59
C ASP A 391 39.79 23.36 -16.90
N GLU A 392 41.11 23.15 -16.89
CA GLU A 392 42.00 23.36 -18.05
C GLU A 392 42.97 22.18 -18.24
N PRO A 393 43.32 21.81 -19.48
CA PRO A 393 44.35 20.79 -19.72
C PRO A 393 45.72 21.39 -19.44
N GLY A 394 46.63 20.62 -18.86
CA GLY A 394 47.94 21.16 -18.54
C GLY A 394 48.84 20.19 -17.80
N THR A 395 49.97 20.73 -17.36
CA THR A 395 50.96 20.01 -16.57
C THR A 395 50.78 20.34 -15.10
N TYR A 396 50.52 19.30 -14.29
CA TYR A 396 50.27 19.44 -12.87
C TYR A 396 51.42 18.85 -12.06
N SER A 397 51.67 19.35 -10.86
CA SER A 397 52.61 18.73 -9.92
C SER A 397 51.96 18.64 -8.55
N ALA A 398 52.41 17.72 -7.72
CA ALA A 398 51.97 17.61 -6.34
C ALA A 398 53.10 18.04 -5.40
N ARG A 399 52.74 18.76 -4.33
CA ARG A 399 53.63 19.07 -3.22
C ARG A 399 53.15 18.27 -2.01
N ILE A 400 53.99 17.41 -1.50
CA ILE A 400 53.70 16.51 -0.39
C ILE A 400 54.37 17.09 0.85
N PHE A 401 53.60 17.19 1.92
CA PHE A 401 54.03 17.61 3.23
C PHE A 401 53.80 16.49 4.22
N ALA A 402 54.68 16.33 5.20
CA ALA A 402 54.45 15.39 6.28
C ALA A 402 55.02 15.96 7.57
N MET A 403 54.42 15.56 8.68
CA MET A 403 55.06 15.79 9.97
C MET A 403 56.27 14.86 10.08
N PRO A 404 57.43 15.37 10.50
CA PRO A 404 58.59 14.53 10.76
C PRO A 404 58.25 13.43 11.79
N THR A 405 58.60 12.18 11.51
CA THR A 405 58.23 11.03 12.36
C THR A 405 59.42 10.33 12.99
N LYS A 406 59.18 9.52 14.03
CA LYS A 406 60.17 8.60 14.63
C LYS A 406 60.14 7.21 13.97
N ILE A 407 59.20 6.97 13.06
CA ILE A 407 58.99 5.69 12.41
C ILE A 407 60.02 5.52 11.29
N PRO A 408 60.99 4.60 11.42
CA PRO A 408 61.90 4.32 10.31
C PRO A 408 61.09 3.70 9.15
N ASP A 409 61.47 4.04 7.93
CA ASP A 409 60.92 3.47 6.69
C ASP A 409 59.44 3.78 6.40
N ALA A 410 58.84 4.77 7.07
CA ALA A 410 57.52 5.28 6.68
C ALA A 410 57.58 5.87 5.25
N THR A 411 56.64 5.47 4.40
CA THR A 411 56.56 5.97 3.02
C THR A 411 55.15 6.43 2.67
N VAL A 412 55.08 7.45 1.82
CA VAL A 412 53.84 7.97 1.26
C VAL A 412 53.83 7.67 -0.24
N LYS A 413 52.75 7.04 -0.70
CA LYS A 413 52.49 6.72 -2.10
C LYS A 413 51.39 7.63 -2.64
N LEU A 414 51.70 8.33 -3.73
CA LEU A 414 50.75 9.10 -4.51
C LEU A 414 50.39 8.33 -5.78
N GLU A 415 49.10 8.13 -6.00
CA GLU A 415 48.56 7.54 -7.22
C GLU A 415 47.51 8.48 -7.83
N VAL A 416 47.57 8.65 -9.15
CA VAL A 416 46.58 9.43 -9.90
C VAL A 416 45.98 8.54 -10.97
N TYR A 417 44.66 8.46 -10.98
CA TYR A 417 43.88 7.70 -11.94
C TYR A 417 43.00 8.63 -12.77
N GLU A 418 42.95 8.37 -14.07
CA GLU A 418 42.11 9.08 -15.02
C GLU A 418 40.85 8.27 -15.35
N GLY A 419 39.70 8.93 -15.35
CA GLY A 419 38.43 8.31 -15.74
C GLY A 419 37.80 7.47 -14.64
N SER A 420 38.09 7.76 -13.37
CA SER A 420 37.46 7.10 -12.24
C SER A 420 35.93 7.34 -12.27
N THR A 421 35.18 6.29 -12.00
CA THR A 421 33.71 6.33 -12.00
C THR A 421 33.16 6.41 -10.60
N LEU A 422 32.28 7.39 -10.36
CA LEU A 422 31.63 7.60 -9.07
C LEU A 422 30.48 6.59 -8.84
N SER A 423 30.84 5.37 -8.47
CA SER A 423 29.94 4.23 -8.23
C SER A 423 28.75 4.56 -7.31
N ARG A 424 28.95 5.47 -6.34
CA ARG A 424 27.92 5.96 -5.41
C ARG A 424 26.64 6.46 -6.09
N TYR A 425 26.73 7.10 -7.26
CA TYR A 425 25.53 7.58 -7.96
C TYR A 425 24.73 6.44 -8.58
N TYR A 426 25.40 5.39 -9.04
CA TYR A 426 24.71 4.20 -9.54
C TYR A 426 24.08 3.40 -8.40
N LEU A 427 24.72 3.35 -7.23
CA LEU A 427 24.14 2.76 -6.03
C LEU A 427 22.87 3.53 -5.59
N ILE A 428 22.93 4.86 -5.52
CA ILE A 428 21.76 5.70 -5.19
C ILE A 428 20.62 5.46 -6.20
N GLY A 429 20.94 5.46 -7.49
CA GLY A 429 19.96 5.15 -8.55
C GLY A 429 19.33 3.77 -8.37
N PHE A 430 20.15 2.74 -8.15
CA PHE A 430 19.68 1.37 -7.90
C PHE A 430 18.73 1.30 -6.70
N LEU A 431 19.10 1.88 -5.56
CA LEU A 431 18.28 1.88 -4.35
C LEU A 431 16.96 2.63 -4.55
N LEU A 432 16.99 3.81 -5.18
CA LEU A 432 15.79 4.61 -5.44
C LEU A 432 14.81 3.88 -6.36
N PHE A 433 15.28 3.31 -7.46
CA PHE A 433 14.41 2.60 -8.40
C PHE A 433 13.92 1.25 -7.85
N THR A 434 14.71 0.58 -7.01
CA THR A 434 14.26 -0.61 -6.27
C THR A 434 13.16 -0.25 -5.29
N LEU A 435 13.31 0.85 -4.54
CA LEU A 435 12.26 1.33 -3.63
C LEU A 435 10.97 1.68 -4.39
N LEU A 436 11.04 2.38 -5.52
CA LEU A 436 9.87 2.68 -6.36
C LEU A 436 9.21 1.39 -6.90
N ALA A 437 9.99 0.40 -7.29
CA ALA A 437 9.49 -0.91 -7.72
C ALA A 437 8.80 -1.67 -6.58
N ILE A 438 9.33 -1.59 -5.37
CA ILE A 438 8.72 -2.15 -4.16
C ILE A 438 7.43 -1.41 -3.83
N VAL A 439 7.42 -0.08 -3.72
CA VAL A 439 6.23 0.71 -3.37
C VAL A 439 5.11 0.53 -4.39
N SER A 440 5.42 0.48 -5.69
CA SER A 440 4.44 0.20 -6.74
C SER A 440 3.90 -1.25 -6.69
N SER A 441 4.65 -2.18 -6.11
CA SER A 441 4.21 -3.57 -5.88
C SER A 441 3.44 -3.72 -4.56
N VAL A 442 3.86 -2.99 -3.53
CA VAL A 442 3.27 -3.00 -2.18
C VAL A 442 1.96 -2.23 -2.15
N SER A 443 1.81 -1.10 -2.84
CA SER A 443 0.50 -0.45 -2.97
C SER A 443 -0.58 -1.37 -3.56
N ALA A 444 -0.20 -2.35 -4.37
CA ALA A 444 -1.10 -3.38 -4.87
C ALA A 444 -1.33 -4.53 -3.87
N SER A 445 -0.35 -4.89 -3.04
CA SER A 445 -0.46 -5.95 -2.04
C SER A 445 -1.03 -5.44 -0.71
N MET A 446 -0.65 -4.27 -0.21
CA MET A 446 -1.31 -3.53 0.87
C MET A 446 -2.73 -3.17 0.51
N ALA A 447 -3.08 -2.78 -0.72
CA ALA A 447 -4.50 -2.66 -1.07
C ALA A 447 -5.26 -3.99 -0.85
N LYS A 448 -4.60 -5.14 -1.09
CA LYS A 448 -5.16 -6.47 -0.79
C LYS A 448 -5.05 -6.86 0.69
N ALA A 449 -4.01 -6.40 1.40
CA ALA A 449 -3.69 -6.82 2.76
C ALA A 449 -4.29 -5.89 3.82
N VAL A 450 -4.42 -4.60 3.57
CA VAL A 450 -5.30 -3.67 4.30
C VAL A 450 -6.74 -4.12 4.10
N TYR A 451 -7.14 -4.50 2.89
CA TYR A 451 -8.43 -5.18 2.67
C TYR A 451 -8.53 -6.47 3.51
N LYS A 452 -7.50 -7.32 3.52
CA LYS A 452 -7.48 -8.54 4.36
C LYS A 452 -7.33 -8.30 5.88
N LYS A 453 -6.79 -7.16 6.31
CA LYS A 453 -6.55 -6.82 7.72
C LYS A 453 -7.71 -6.02 8.31
N LEU A 454 -8.49 -5.34 7.45
CA LEU A 454 -9.85 -4.91 7.73
C LEU A 454 -10.82 -6.10 7.74
N GLN A 455 -10.51 -7.22 7.06
CA GLN A 455 -11.25 -8.49 7.20
C GLN A 455 -10.92 -9.30 8.46
N ASN A 456 -9.90 -8.90 9.24
CA ASN A 456 -9.41 -9.64 10.41
C ASN A 456 -9.37 -8.76 11.69
N LYS A 457 -9.90 -7.55 11.64
CA LYS A 457 -10.11 -6.64 12.75
C LYS A 457 -11.50 -6.08 12.62
#